data_AF-A0A7C6PSD4-F1
#
_entry.id   AF-A0A7C6PSD4-F1
#
_cell.length_a   1.000
_cell.length_b   1.000
_cell.length_c   1.000
_cell.angle_alpha   90.00
_cell.angle_beta   90.00
_cell.angle_gamma   90.00
#
_symmetry.space_group_name_H-M   'P 1'
#
loop_
_entity.id
_entity.type
_entity.pdbx_description
1 polymer ?
#
loop_
_entity_poly.entity_id
_entity_poly.type
_entity_poly.pdbx_seq_one_letter_code
_entity_poly.pdbx_strand_id
1 'polypeptide(L)'
;MGEQTKQETLSFETGIARLEQIVAQLDQNNVDLEKALELFQEGLELVKNCNKILNSAEAKVKMLIEDSAGQLVTEKLIINGEN
;
A
#
# COMPACT_ATOMS: atom_id res chain seq x y z
N MET A 1 32.52 2.14 10.13
CA MET A 1 31.50 1.98 9.07
C MET A 1 30.20 1.69 9.78
N GLY A 2 29.25 2.64 9.72
CA GLY A 2 28.00 2.54 10.46
C GLY A 2 27.06 1.56 9.79
N GLU A 3 26.75 0.47 10.48
CA GLU A 3 25.65 -0.43 10.13
C GLU A 3 24.34 0.35 10.34
N GLN A 4 23.85 0.99 9.28
CA GLN A 4 22.50 1.53 9.26
C GLN A 4 21.53 0.36 9.11
N THR A 5 21.02 -0.10 10.24
CA THR A 5 19.84 -0.94 10.36
C THR A 5 18.66 -0.17 9.75
N LYS A 6 18.43 -0.39 8.45
CA LYS A 6 17.29 0.13 7.72
C LYS A 6 16.07 -0.53 8.33
N GLN A 7 15.37 0.17 9.23
CA GLN A 7 14.05 -0.21 9.68
C GLN A 7 13.23 -0.50 8.42
N GLU A 8 12.88 -1.77 8.21
CA GLU A 8 12.10 -2.25 7.06
C GLU A 8 10.68 -1.72 7.16
N THR A 9 10.54 -0.40 7.01
CA THR A 9 9.34 0.19 6.49
C THR A 9 9.21 -0.36 5.07
N LEU A 10 8.33 -1.34 4.92
CA LEU A 10 8.00 -1.95 3.64
C LEU A 10 7.74 -0.80 2.65
N SER A 11 8.62 -0.62 1.67
CA SER A 11 8.42 0.42 0.66
C SER A 11 7.23 0.04 -0.21
N PHE A 12 6.64 1.02 -0.89
CA PHE A 12 5.52 0.76 -1.78
C PHE A 12 5.90 -0.27 -2.85
N GLU A 13 7.09 -0.13 -3.46
CA GLU A 13 7.56 -1.06 -4.49
C GLU A 13 7.76 -2.47 -3.93
N THR A 14 8.33 -2.60 -2.73
CA THR A 14 8.49 -3.90 -2.06
C THR A 14 7.14 -4.55 -1.74
N GLY A 15 6.15 -3.75 -1.32
CA GLY A 15 4.81 -4.24 -1.02
C GLY A 15 4.09 -4.77 -2.25
N ILE A 16 4.21 -4.07 -3.37
CA ILE A 16 3.68 -4.51 -4.66
C ILE A 16 4.39 -5.78 -5.15
N ALA A 17 5.72 -5.81 -5.12
CA ALA A 17 6.47 -7.00 -5.53
C ALA A 17 6.09 -8.24 -4.70
N ARG A 18 5.86 -8.07 -3.40
CA ARG A 18 5.41 -9.17 -2.54
C ARG A 18 3.98 -9.61 -2.87
N LEU A 19 3.07 -8.67 -3.17
CA LEU A 19 1.72 -9.00 -3.62
C LEU A 19 1.72 -9.82 -4.92
N GLU A 20 2.55 -9.46 -5.89
CA GLU A 20 2.72 -10.24 -7.12
C GLU A 20 3.20 -11.67 -6.83
N GLN A 21 4.16 -11.83 -5.91
CA GLN A 21 4.61 -13.16 -5.47
C GLN A 21 3.52 -13.96 -4.78
N ILE A 22 2.67 -13.31 -3.97
CA ILE A 22 1.54 -13.97 -3.29
C ILE A 22 0.53 -14.45 -4.34
N VAL A 23 0.17 -13.60 -5.30
CA VAL A 23 -0.73 -13.98 -6.40
C VAL A 23 -0.16 -15.15 -7.19
N ALA A 24 1.13 -15.09 -7.56
CA ALA A 24 1.79 -16.16 -8.28
C ALA A 24 1.90 -17.47 -7.48
N GLN A 25 1.91 -17.40 -6.14
CA GLN A 25 1.84 -18.59 -5.29
C GLN A 25 0.43 -19.14 -5.23
N LEU A 26 -0.58 -18.30 -5.01
CA LEU A 26 -1.99 -18.71 -4.94
C LEU A 26 -2.52 -19.32 -6.24
N ASP A 27 -1.95 -18.93 -7.40
CA ASP A 27 -2.31 -19.48 -8.71
C ASP A 27 -1.69 -20.88 -8.96
N GLN A 28 -0.78 -21.34 -8.10
CA GLN A 28 -0.23 -22.68 -8.19
C GLN A 28 -1.26 -23.72 -7.69
N ASN A 29 -1.53 -24.73 -8.52
CA ASN A 29 -2.48 -25.82 -8.24
C ASN A 29 -2.10 -26.74 -7.06
N ASN A 30 -1.06 -26.41 -6.28
CA ASN A 30 -0.53 -27.23 -5.20
C ASN A 30 -0.32 -26.45 -3.88
N VAL A 31 -1.04 -25.35 -3.70
CA VAL A 31 -1.05 -24.64 -2.41
C VAL A 31 -2.10 -25.26 -1.51
N ASP A 32 -1.65 -25.73 -0.35
CA ASP A 32 -2.54 -26.23 0.70
C ASP A 32 -3.45 -25.12 1.24
N LEU A 33 -4.68 -25.47 1.63
CA LEU A 33 -5.69 -24.51 2.08
C LEU A 33 -5.20 -23.60 3.22
N GLU A 34 -4.52 -24.18 4.22
CA GLU A 34 -3.96 -23.42 5.34
C GLU A 34 -2.94 -22.38 4.83
N LYS A 35 -2.09 -22.79 3.89
CA LYS A 35 -1.10 -21.89 3.29
C LYS A 35 -1.74 -20.80 2.43
N ALA A 36 -2.80 -21.14 1.70
CA ALA A 36 -3.56 -20.17 0.92
C ALA A 36 -4.17 -19.07 1.82
N LEU A 37 -4.69 -19.46 2.99
CA LEU A 37 -5.25 -18.52 3.96
C LEU A 37 -4.18 -17.60 4.55
N GLU A 38 -3.01 -18.13 4.90
CA GLU A 38 -1.88 -17.30 5.36
C GLU A 38 -1.45 -16.28 4.30
N LEU A 39 -1.26 -16.73 3.06
CA LEU A 39 -0.86 -15.88 1.94
C LEU A 39 -1.91 -14.80 1.65
N PHE A 40 -3.19 -15.14 1.74
CA PHE A 40 -4.28 -14.18 1.58
C PHE A 40 -4.28 -13.13 2.68
N GLN A 41 -4.11 -13.53 3.94
CA GLN A 41 -4.04 -12.61 5.08
C GLN A 41 -2.84 -11.66 4.93
N GLU A 42 -1.67 -12.19 4.56
CA GLU A 42 -0.48 -11.39 4.27
C GLU A 42 -0.77 -10.37 3.15
N GLY A 43 -1.43 -10.79 2.07
CA GLY A 43 -1.84 -9.92 0.97
C GLY A 43 -2.73 -8.76 1.44
N LEU A 44 -3.70 -9.00 2.32
CA LEU A 44 -4.56 -7.95 2.86
C LEU A 44 -3.77 -6.91 3.66
N GLU A 45 -2.80 -7.34 4.46
CA GLU A 45 -1.94 -6.42 5.22
C GLU A 45 -1.06 -5.57 4.30
N LEU A 46 -0.50 -6.18 3.24
CA LEU A 46 0.29 -5.48 2.24
C LEU A 46 -0.53 -4.44 1.49
N VAL A 47 -1.75 -4.78 1.04
CA VAL A 47 -2.67 -3.83 0.39
C VAL A 47 -2.99 -2.67 1.32
N LYS A 48 -3.27 -2.93 2.60
CA LYS A 48 -3.55 -1.89 3.59
C LYS A 48 -2.35 -0.96 3.78
N ASN A 49 -1.14 -1.51 3.80
CA ASN A 49 0.08 -0.73 3.95
C ASN A 49 0.39 0.11 2.70
N CYS A 50 0.22 -0.46 1.50
CA CYS A 50 0.39 0.27 0.24
C CYS A 50 -0.58 1.45 0.15
N ASN A 51 -1.85 1.24 0.50
CA ASN A 51 -2.86 2.33 0.56
C ASN A 51 -2.45 3.44 1.53
N LYS A 52 -1.91 3.12 2.71
CA LYS A 52 -1.42 4.15 3.65
C LYS A 52 -0.28 4.97 3.05
N ILE A 53 0.64 4.33 2.32
CA ILE A 53 1.75 5.04 1.68
C ILE A 53 1.22 5.98 0.59
N LEU A 54 0.30 5.50 -0.25
CA LEU A 54 -0.34 6.30 -1.29
C LEU A 54 -1.11 7.49 -0.69
N ASN A 55 -1.93 7.27 0.34
CA ASN A 55 -2.67 8.33 1.01
C ASN A 55 -1.73 9.39 1.62
N SER A 56 -0.59 8.97 2.18
CA SER A 56 0.41 9.90 2.70
C SER A 56 1.08 10.71 1.58
N ALA A 57 1.38 10.08 0.45
CA ALA A 57 1.93 10.76 -0.71
C ALA A 57 0.94 11.76 -1.30
N GLU A 58 -0.33 11.37 -1.45
CA GLU A 58 -1.41 12.26 -1.92
C GLU A 58 -1.58 13.47 -1.00
N ALA A 59 -1.61 13.26 0.32
CA ALA A 59 -1.71 14.36 1.28
C ALA A 59 -0.53 15.34 1.16
N LYS A 60 0.69 14.83 0.99
CA LYS A 60 1.88 15.68 0.78
C LYS A 60 1.80 16.49 -0.51
N VAL A 61 1.38 15.86 -1.61
CA VAL A 61 1.19 16.56 -2.90
C VAL A 61 0.13 17.64 -2.77
N LYS A 62 -0.99 17.33 -2.09
CA LYS A 62 -2.06 18.28 -1.85
C LYS A 62 -1.58 19.50 -1.07
N MET A 63 -0.83 19.30 0.02
CA MET A 63 -0.24 20.40 0.79
C MET A 63 0.71 21.29 -0.03
N LEU A 64 1.51 20.70 -0.93
CA LEU A 64 2.42 21.45 -1.80
C LEU A 64 1.67 22.30 -2.85
N ILE A 65 0.56 21.77 -3.39
CA ILE A 65 -0.31 22.49 -4.31
C ILE A 65 -1.04 23.63 -3.57
N GLU A 66 -1.52 23.36 -2.35
CA GLU A 66 -2.18 24.36 -1.48
C GLU A 66 -1.23 25.54 -1.15
N ASP A 67 0.05 25.26 -0.86
CA ASP A 67 1.08 26.28 -0.59
C ASP A 67 1.45 27.10 -1.83
N SER A 68 1.49 26.45 -3.01
CA SER A 68 1.85 27.10 -4.28
C SER A 68 0.71 27.93 -4.88
N ALA A 69 -0.55 27.59 -4.60
CA ALA A 69 -1.74 28.23 -5.18
C ALA A 69 -2.47 29.17 -4.21
N GLY A 70 -2.15 29.17 -2.91
CA GLY A 70 -2.70 30.11 -1.92
C GLY A 70 -4.22 30.07 -1.72
N GLN A 71 -4.94 29.08 -2.28
CA GLN A 71 -6.38 28.93 -2.11
C GLN A 71 -6.76 27.50 -1.73
N LEU A 72 -7.30 27.35 -0.52
CA LEU A 72 -7.88 26.12 0.00
C LEU A 72 -9.23 25.86 -0.68
N VAL A 73 -9.31 24.77 -1.45
CA VAL A 73 -10.59 24.14 -1.80
C VAL A 73 -10.57 22.73 -1.23
N THR A 74 -11.04 22.59 0.00
CA THR A 74 -11.39 21.29 0.56
C THR A 74 -12.76 20.89 0.03
N GLU A 75 -12.83 20.46 -1.23
CA GLU A 75 -13.98 19.67 -1.63
C GLU A 75 -13.74 18.23 -1.19
N LYS A 76 -14.58 17.81 -0.26
CA LYS A 76 -14.64 16.48 0.34
C LYS A 76 -14.69 15.46 -0.81
N LEU A 77 -13.61 14.75 -1.06
CA LEU A 77 -13.64 13.56 -1.92
C LEU A 77 -14.51 12.52 -1.21
N ILE A 78 -15.79 12.50 -1.56
CA ILE A 78 -16.64 11.34 -1.35
C ILE A 78 -16.06 10.26 -2.26
N ILE A 79 -15.22 9.37 -1.71
CA ILE A 79 -14.90 8.12 -2.37
C ILE A 79 -16.17 7.28 -2.25
N ASN A 80 -16.99 7.32 -3.29
CA ASN A 80 -18.11 6.39 -3.47
C ASN A 80 -17.51 4.98 -3.57
N GLY A 81 -17.41 4.29 -2.43
CA GLY A 81 -17.40 2.83 -2.41
C GLY A 81 -18.79 2.36 -2.81
N GLU A 82 -18.86 1.59 -3.89
CA GLU A 82 -20.10 1.04 -4.45
C GLU A 82 -20.87 0.16 -3.44
N ASN A 83 -22.21 0.31 -3.49
CA ASN A 83 -23.32 -0.45 -2.86
C ASN A 83 -23.81 -0.03 -1.45
#